data_AF-A0A9D8RBA1-F1
#
_entry.id   AF-A0A9D8RBA1-F1
#
_cell.length_a   1.000
_cell.length_b   1.000
_cell.length_c   1.000
_cell.angle_alpha   90.00
_cell.angle_beta   90.00
_cell.angle_gamma   90.00
#
_symmetry.space_group_name_H-M   'P 1'
#
loop_
_entity.id
_entity.type
_entity.pdbx_description
1 polymer ?
#
loop_
_entity_poly.entity_id
_entity_poly.type
_entity_poly.pdbx_seq_one_letter_code
_entity_poly.pdbx_strand_id
1 'polypeptide(L)'
;MEEKKTKSVIPPFIVREKDVIPFKEVFYNKLAGCNKSYKALHEMKDLEFPEDPKAINANDVNSHIDEVIKELTSSKLLTFENKERSKKEWNGIRETAIDHIQKVRLFIEDYPDAEIEVKDGSITCPNAEDYIFDHCKKEVPKEVYEYFNLVKDIETAIEKWLDFEKAHNLLTANKGYLENILQIAKNPYWFADNWFFQHERIAYAEKHDYMLAAMEMQTRRTQAEHQARMNELAEQYEQEHPDDYYVMYNKYQKERQDCLHGTVKMQ
;
A
#
# COMPACT_ATOMS: atom_id res chain seq x y z
N MET A 1 0.00 46.05 -29.40
CA MET A 1 0.21 45.26 -28.16
C MET A 1 -0.14 43.83 -28.50
N GLU A 2 0.86 42.98 -28.68
CA GLU A 2 0.64 41.55 -28.87
C GLU A 2 0.65 40.87 -27.50
N GLU A 3 -0.49 40.28 -27.12
CA GLU A 3 -0.60 39.42 -25.95
C GLU A 3 0.23 38.14 -26.19
N LYS A 4 1.36 38.02 -25.48
CA LYS A 4 2.07 36.75 -25.37
C LYS A 4 1.16 35.75 -24.67
N LYS A 5 0.56 34.82 -25.43
CA LYS A 5 -0.04 33.60 -24.89
C LYS A 5 1.01 32.88 -24.04
N THR A 6 0.83 32.90 -22.73
CA THR A 6 1.50 31.99 -21.80
C THR A 6 1.09 30.58 -22.21
N LYS A 7 2.01 29.85 -22.86
CA LYS A 7 1.86 28.41 -23.03
C LYS A 7 1.73 27.84 -21.62
N SER A 8 0.58 27.23 -21.32
CA SER A 8 0.42 26.41 -20.13
C SER A 8 1.53 25.37 -20.15
N VAL A 9 2.49 25.53 -19.24
CA VAL A 9 3.59 24.59 -19.10
C VAL A 9 3.07 23.46 -18.24
N ILE A 10 2.71 22.35 -18.89
CA ILE A 10 2.31 21.12 -18.21
C ILE A 10 3.49 20.69 -17.34
N PRO A 11 3.31 20.50 -16.02
CA PRO A 11 4.39 20.05 -15.14
C PRO A 11 4.91 18.68 -15.61
N PRO A 12 6.23 18.42 -15.51
CA PRO A 12 6.80 17.14 -15.90
C PRO A 12 6.27 16.01 -15.00
N PHE A 13 6.23 14.78 -15.53
CA PHE A 13 5.91 13.59 -14.76
C PHE A 13 7.20 12.86 -14.39
N ILE A 14 7.25 12.22 -13.23
CA ILE A 14 8.33 11.33 -12.83
C ILE A 14 7.81 9.91 -12.60
N VAL A 15 8.62 8.94 -12.99
CA VAL A 15 8.44 7.52 -12.65
C VAL A 15 9.68 7.11 -11.85
N ARG A 16 9.49 6.70 -10.59
CA ARG A 16 10.59 6.27 -9.72
C ARG A 16 10.71 4.76 -9.75
N GLU A 17 11.93 4.26 -9.93
CA GLU A 17 12.20 2.81 -9.96
C GLU A 17 11.72 2.11 -8.68
N LYS A 18 11.85 2.77 -7.51
CA LYS A 18 11.36 2.29 -6.22
C LYS A 18 9.84 2.13 -6.11
N ASP A 19 9.07 2.85 -6.94
CA ASP A 19 7.61 2.71 -7.01
C ASP A 19 7.20 1.67 -8.06
N VAL A 20 7.96 1.57 -9.17
CA VAL A 20 7.70 0.64 -10.27
C VAL A 20 7.93 -0.80 -9.85
N ILE A 21 9.05 -1.12 -9.18
CA ILE A 21 9.40 -2.51 -8.86
C ILE A 21 8.32 -3.18 -7.98
N PRO A 22 7.88 -2.59 -6.85
CA PRO A 22 6.84 -3.21 -6.02
C PRO A 22 5.50 -3.32 -6.75
N PHE A 23 5.11 -2.31 -7.53
CA PHE A 23 3.86 -2.36 -8.28
C PHE A 23 3.90 -3.42 -9.39
N LYS A 24 5.03 -3.50 -10.11
CA LYS A 24 5.30 -4.52 -11.13
C LYS A 24 5.18 -5.93 -10.55
N GLU A 25 5.79 -6.18 -9.39
CA GLU A 25 5.67 -7.47 -8.70
C GLU A 25 4.22 -7.78 -8.32
N VAL A 26 3.50 -6.82 -7.72
CA VAL A 26 2.08 -7.01 -7.37
C VAL A 26 1.23 -7.29 -8.61
N PHE A 27 1.43 -6.54 -9.68
CA PHE A 27 0.71 -6.70 -10.95
C PHE A 27 0.92 -8.09 -11.54
N TYR A 28 2.18 -8.52 -11.71
CA TYR A 28 2.49 -9.83 -12.29
C TYR A 28 2.08 -10.99 -11.37
N ASN A 29 2.13 -10.81 -10.04
CA ASN A 29 1.61 -11.81 -9.10
C ASN A 29 0.09 -11.97 -9.22
N LYS A 30 -0.66 -10.87 -9.34
CA LYS A 30 -2.11 -10.94 -9.56
C LYS A 30 -2.45 -11.53 -10.93
N LEU A 31 -1.70 -11.20 -11.98
CA LEU A 31 -1.87 -11.80 -13.32
C LEU A 31 -1.59 -13.32 -13.29
N ALA A 32 -0.56 -13.76 -12.57
CA ALA A 32 -0.29 -15.19 -12.38
C ALA A 32 -1.40 -15.90 -11.60
N GLY A 33 -1.92 -15.27 -10.55
CA GLY A 33 -3.09 -15.77 -9.81
C GLY A 33 -4.36 -15.87 -10.65
N CYS A 34 -4.59 -14.86 -11.50
CA CYS A 34 -5.67 -14.82 -12.48
C CYS A 34 -5.55 -15.99 -13.47
N ASN A 35 -4.38 -16.17 -14.08
CA ASN A 35 -4.09 -17.27 -15.00
C ASN A 35 -4.32 -18.65 -14.38
N LYS A 36 -3.86 -18.85 -13.14
CA LYS A 36 -4.07 -20.10 -12.42
C LYS A 36 -5.56 -20.40 -12.23
N SER A 37 -6.36 -19.39 -11.89
CA SER A 37 -7.81 -19.54 -11.71
C SER A 37 -8.55 -19.73 -13.02
N TYR A 38 -8.19 -18.97 -14.07
CA TYR A 38 -8.74 -19.15 -15.42
C TYR A 38 -8.54 -20.58 -15.91
N LYS A 39 -7.30 -21.09 -15.82
CA LYS A 39 -7.00 -22.47 -16.20
C LYS A 39 -7.80 -23.49 -15.37
N ALA A 40 -7.92 -23.28 -14.06
CA ALA A 40 -8.68 -24.18 -13.19
C ALA A 40 -10.17 -24.22 -13.58
N LEU A 41 -10.78 -23.09 -13.96
CA LEU A 41 -12.15 -23.05 -14.46
C LEU A 41 -12.32 -23.88 -15.73
N HIS A 42 -11.43 -23.75 -16.71
CA HIS A 42 -11.48 -24.52 -17.95
C HIS A 42 -11.12 -26.01 -17.78
N GLU A 43 -10.58 -26.42 -16.64
CA GLU A 43 -10.36 -27.82 -16.28
C GLU A 43 -11.57 -28.46 -15.56
N MET A 44 -12.57 -27.66 -15.14
CA MET A 44 -13.80 -28.15 -14.52
C MET A 44 -14.73 -28.75 -15.58
N LYS A 45 -14.67 -30.07 -15.76
CA LYS A 45 -15.45 -30.80 -16.77
C LYS A 45 -16.98 -30.70 -16.60
N ASP A 46 -17.43 -30.40 -15.40
CA ASP A 46 -18.85 -30.31 -15.06
C ASP A 46 -19.46 -28.94 -15.39
N LEU A 47 -18.66 -27.96 -15.80
CA LEU A 47 -19.07 -26.59 -16.11
C LEU A 47 -18.45 -26.12 -17.44
N GLU A 48 -19.19 -25.34 -18.21
CA GLU A 48 -18.68 -24.69 -19.41
C GLU A 48 -18.47 -23.20 -19.14
N PHE A 49 -17.27 -22.70 -19.44
CA PHE A 49 -16.90 -21.30 -19.25
C PHE A 49 -16.60 -20.63 -20.59
N PRO A 50 -16.98 -19.34 -20.77
CA PRO A 50 -16.63 -18.60 -21.97
C PRO A 50 -15.11 -18.35 -22.04
N GLU A 51 -14.57 -18.36 -23.27
CA GLU A 51 -13.16 -18.04 -23.54
C GLU A 51 -12.81 -16.58 -23.26
N ASP A 52 -13.80 -15.67 -23.27
CA ASP A 52 -13.57 -14.29 -22.86
C ASP A 52 -13.59 -14.20 -21.32
N PRO A 53 -12.45 -13.89 -20.66
CA PRO A 53 -12.39 -13.80 -19.20
C PRO A 53 -13.30 -12.69 -18.65
N LYS A 54 -13.69 -11.68 -19.45
CA LYS A 54 -14.64 -10.63 -19.04
C LYS A 54 -16.08 -11.11 -19.00
N ALA A 55 -16.41 -12.18 -19.73
CA ALA A 55 -17.76 -12.75 -19.76
C ALA A 55 -18.01 -13.75 -18.62
N ILE A 56 -16.95 -14.27 -17.99
CA ILE A 56 -17.04 -15.21 -16.88
C ILE A 56 -17.71 -14.53 -15.67
N ASN A 57 -18.85 -15.07 -15.23
CA ASN A 57 -19.59 -14.56 -14.09
C ASN A 57 -20.15 -15.67 -13.21
N ALA A 58 -20.36 -15.35 -11.92
CA ALA A 58 -20.82 -16.31 -10.93
C ALA A 58 -22.31 -16.68 -11.07
N ASN A 59 -23.11 -15.85 -11.76
CA ASN A 59 -24.55 -16.10 -11.91
C ASN A 59 -24.79 -17.31 -12.79
N ASP A 60 -24.05 -17.46 -13.89
CA ASP A 60 -24.19 -18.59 -14.81
C ASP A 60 -23.91 -19.93 -14.09
N VAL A 61 -22.85 -19.97 -13.28
CA VAL A 61 -22.52 -21.15 -12.45
C VAL A 61 -23.61 -21.43 -11.42
N ASN A 62 -24.10 -20.40 -10.71
CA ASN A 62 -25.16 -20.57 -9.73
C ASN A 62 -26.44 -21.12 -10.36
N SER A 63 -26.87 -20.52 -11.48
CA SER A 63 -28.06 -20.94 -12.22
C SER A 63 -27.94 -22.38 -12.71
N HIS A 64 -26.82 -22.74 -13.34
CA HIS A 64 -26.61 -24.11 -13.82
C HIS A 64 -26.66 -25.13 -12.67
N ILE A 65 -25.93 -24.88 -11.57
CA ILE A 65 -25.88 -25.83 -10.45
C ILE A 65 -27.23 -25.90 -9.73
N ASP A 66 -27.96 -24.79 -9.59
CA ASP A 66 -29.32 -24.80 -9.03
C ASP A 66 -30.28 -25.65 -9.89
N GLU A 67 -30.16 -25.60 -11.21
CA GLU A 67 -30.92 -26.47 -12.13
C GLU A 67 -30.56 -27.95 -11.91
N VAL A 68 -29.27 -28.31 -11.87
CA VAL A 68 -28.85 -29.69 -11.62
C VAL A 68 -29.34 -30.19 -10.27
N ILE A 69 -29.24 -29.38 -9.20
CA ILE A 69 -29.74 -29.75 -7.87
C ILE A 69 -31.27 -29.95 -7.90
N LYS A 70 -32.01 -29.09 -8.60
CA LYS A 70 -33.47 -29.22 -8.75
C LYS A 70 -33.83 -30.52 -9.47
N GLU A 71 -33.13 -30.86 -10.54
CA GLU A 71 -33.33 -32.12 -11.26
C GLU A 71 -33.04 -33.34 -10.38
N LEU A 72 -31.88 -33.36 -9.69
CA LEU A 72 -31.52 -34.41 -8.74
C LEU A 72 -32.58 -34.60 -7.64
N THR A 73 -33.09 -33.50 -7.09
CA THR A 73 -34.11 -33.52 -6.04
C THR A 73 -35.43 -34.10 -6.56
N SER A 74 -35.81 -33.77 -7.80
CA SER A 74 -37.05 -34.23 -8.44
C SER A 74 -36.99 -35.67 -8.97
N SER A 75 -35.79 -36.23 -9.18
CA SER A 75 -35.61 -37.58 -9.73
C SER A 75 -36.23 -38.66 -8.85
N LYS A 76 -37.06 -39.54 -9.43
CA LYS A 76 -37.63 -40.71 -8.73
C LYS A 76 -36.69 -41.93 -8.75
N LEU A 77 -35.60 -41.86 -9.50
CA LEU A 77 -34.68 -42.98 -9.73
C LEU A 77 -33.54 -43.05 -8.70
N LEU A 78 -33.30 -41.97 -7.97
CA LEU A 78 -32.22 -41.88 -6.98
C LEU A 78 -32.74 -42.06 -5.56
N THR A 79 -31.98 -42.79 -4.74
CA THR A 79 -32.22 -42.87 -3.29
C THR A 79 -31.96 -41.52 -2.63
N PHE A 80 -32.55 -41.28 -1.46
CA PHE A 80 -32.34 -40.07 -0.68
C PHE A 80 -30.85 -39.82 -0.39
N GLU A 81 -30.13 -40.85 0.05
CA GLU A 81 -28.68 -40.74 0.35
C GLU A 81 -27.85 -40.35 -0.88
N ASN A 82 -28.18 -40.87 -2.06
CA ASN A 82 -27.48 -40.50 -3.30
C ASN A 82 -27.77 -39.05 -3.70
N LYS A 83 -29.01 -38.58 -3.52
CA LYS A 83 -29.37 -37.17 -3.77
C LYS A 83 -28.60 -36.22 -2.87
N GLU A 84 -28.54 -36.49 -1.57
CA GLU A 84 -27.81 -35.65 -0.61
C GLU A 84 -26.30 -35.64 -0.90
N ARG A 85 -25.73 -36.80 -1.27
CA ARG A 85 -24.32 -36.89 -1.68
C ARG A 85 -24.03 -36.04 -2.91
N SER A 86 -24.80 -36.22 -3.98
CA SER A 86 -24.62 -35.44 -5.21
C SER A 86 -24.85 -33.95 -4.98
N LYS A 87 -25.85 -33.56 -4.17
CA LYS A 87 -26.07 -32.16 -3.82
C LYS A 87 -24.86 -31.54 -3.11
N LYS A 88 -24.24 -32.28 -2.18
CA LYS A 88 -23.03 -31.83 -1.50
C LYS A 88 -21.85 -31.68 -2.47
N GLU A 89 -21.68 -32.62 -3.40
CA GLU A 89 -20.65 -32.56 -4.44
C GLU A 89 -20.81 -31.34 -5.35
N TRP A 90 -22.02 -31.12 -5.88
CA TRP A 90 -22.36 -29.97 -6.71
C TRP A 90 -22.20 -28.62 -5.98
N ASN A 91 -22.51 -28.56 -4.68
CA ASN A 91 -22.22 -27.38 -3.87
C ASN A 91 -20.70 -27.16 -3.69
N GLY A 92 -19.89 -28.22 -3.57
CA GLY A 92 -18.44 -28.10 -3.54
C GLY A 92 -17.85 -27.59 -4.86
N ILE A 93 -18.40 -28.04 -5.99
CA ILE A 93 -18.06 -27.53 -7.32
C ILE A 93 -18.40 -26.03 -7.40
N ARG A 94 -19.60 -25.64 -6.95
CA ARG A 94 -20.04 -24.22 -6.89
C ARG A 94 -19.06 -23.35 -6.13
N GLU A 95 -18.71 -23.72 -4.91
CA GLU A 95 -17.80 -22.94 -4.06
C GLU A 95 -16.43 -22.76 -4.72
N THR A 96 -15.90 -23.84 -5.30
CA THR A 96 -14.59 -23.81 -5.97
C THR A 96 -14.62 -22.94 -7.23
N ALA A 97 -15.66 -23.07 -8.06
CA ALA A 97 -15.83 -22.27 -9.26
C ALA A 97 -15.96 -20.78 -8.91
N ILE A 98 -16.77 -20.43 -7.91
CA ILE A 98 -16.97 -19.02 -7.49
C ILE A 98 -15.66 -18.40 -7.00
N ASP A 99 -14.86 -19.11 -6.21
CA ASP A 99 -13.55 -18.61 -5.75
C ASP A 99 -12.61 -18.30 -6.92
N HIS A 100 -12.56 -19.17 -7.93
CA HIS A 100 -11.77 -18.94 -9.12
C HIS A 100 -12.30 -17.78 -9.98
N ILE A 101 -13.62 -17.69 -10.18
CA ILE A 101 -14.25 -16.56 -10.89
C ILE A 101 -13.90 -15.24 -10.22
N GLN A 102 -13.97 -15.20 -8.88
CA GLN A 102 -13.67 -13.99 -8.13
C GLN A 102 -12.22 -13.54 -8.34
N LYS A 103 -11.26 -14.47 -8.38
CA LYS A 103 -9.85 -14.15 -8.67
C LYS A 103 -9.63 -13.61 -10.08
N VAL A 104 -10.34 -14.15 -11.09
CA VAL A 104 -10.29 -13.62 -12.46
C VAL A 104 -10.88 -12.21 -12.51
N ARG A 105 -12.06 -12.02 -11.91
CA ARG A 105 -12.75 -10.73 -11.88
C ARG A 105 -11.98 -9.65 -11.12
N LEU A 106 -11.39 -9.99 -9.97
CA LEU A 106 -10.59 -9.05 -9.18
C LEU A 106 -9.45 -8.45 -10.01
N PHE A 107 -8.77 -9.25 -10.84
CA PHE A 107 -7.73 -8.70 -11.72
C PHE A 107 -8.29 -7.71 -12.74
N ILE A 108 -9.41 -8.04 -13.38
CA ILE A 108 -10.06 -7.19 -14.39
C ILE A 108 -10.56 -5.88 -13.76
N GLU A 109 -11.11 -5.95 -12.56
CA GLU A 109 -11.64 -4.80 -11.81
C GLU A 109 -10.53 -3.92 -11.22
N ASP A 110 -9.44 -4.52 -10.72
CA ASP A 110 -8.30 -3.79 -10.19
C ASP A 110 -7.51 -3.06 -11.29
N TYR A 111 -7.56 -3.56 -12.54
CA TYR A 111 -6.78 -3.06 -13.67
C TYR A 111 -7.64 -2.85 -14.92
N PRO A 112 -8.59 -1.88 -14.90
CA PRO A 112 -9.57 -1.71 -15.97
C PRO A 112 -8.99 -1.28 -17.32
N ASP A 113 -7.86 -0.58 -17.33
CA ASP A 113 -7.17 -0.12 -18.56
C ASP A 113 -6.06 -1.09 -19.02
N ALA A 114 -5.88 -2.22 -18.33
CA ALA A 114 -5.03 -3.29 -18.83
C ALA A 114 -5.69 -3.95 -20.05
N GLU A 115 -4.95 -4.08 -21.14
CA GLU A 115 -5.39 -4.82 -22.32
C GLU A 115 -5.30 -6.31 -21.98
N ILE A 116 -6.43 -7.01 -22.05
CA ILE A 116 -6.51 -8.42 -21.68
C ILE A 116 -6.72 -9.22 -22.96
N GLU A 117 -5.77 -10.11 -23.27
CA GLU A 117 -5.82 -11.03 -24.40
C GLU A 117 -5.63 -12.47 -23.93
N VAL A 118 -6.35 -13.43 -24.52
CA VAL A 118 -6.10 -14.86 -24.28
C VAL A 118 -5.19 -15.41 -25.39
N LYS A 119 -4.01 -15.91 -25.02
CA LYS A 119 -3.06 -16.58 -25.91
C LYS A 119 -2.63 -17.91 -25.29
N ASP A 120 -2.66 -18.97 -26.10
CA ASP A 120 -2.29 -20.33 -25.68
C ASP A 120 -2.99 -20.79 -24.38
N GLY A 121 -4.29 -20.45 -24.23
CA GLY A 121 -5.10 -20.79 -23.06
C GLY A 121 -4.73 -20.03 -21.79
N SER A 122 -3.95 -18.94 -21.91
CA SER A 122 -3.53 -18.08 -20.80
C SER A 122 -3.92 -16.63 -21.07
N ILE A 123 -4.30 -15.93 -20.01
CA ILE A 123 -4.53 -14.49 -20.00
C ILE A 123 -3.17 -13.78 -20.04
N THR A 124 -3.01 -12.91 -21.03
CA THR A 124 -1.84 -12.07 -21.27
C THR A 124 -2.25 -10.60 -21.23
N CYS A 125 -1.29 -9.74 -20.89
CA CYS A 125 -1.47 -8.30 -20.87
C CYS A 125 -0.42 -7.64 -21.77
N PRO A 126 -0.72 -7.35 -23.05
CA PRO A 126 0.24 -6.80 -24.00
C PRO A 126 0.76 -5.41 -23.61
N ASN A 127 -0.10 -4.59 -23.00
CA ASN A 127 0.25 -3.25 -22.55
C ASN A 127 0.74 -3.21 -21.09
N ALA A 128 1.13 -4.34 -20.49
CA ALA A 128 1.48 -4.40 -19.06
C ALA A 128 2.58 -3.41 -18.67
N GLU A 129 3.65 -3.31 -19.47
CA GLU A 129 4.76 -2.41 -19.17
C GLU A 129 4.34 -0.93 -19.26
N ASP A 130 3.58 -0.54 -20.29
CA ASP A 130 3.06 0.82 -20.45
C ASP A 130 2.05 1.17 -19.36
N TYR A 131 1.16 0.23 -19.02
CA TYR A 131 0.20 0.38 -17.93
C TYR A 131 0.90 0.57 -16.58
N ILE A 132 1.88 -0.28 -16.25
CA ILE A 132 2.67 -0.16 -15.02
C ILE A 132 3.40 1.19 -14.98
N PHE A 133 4.01 1.58 -16.10
CA PHE A 133 4.73 2.84 -16.20
C PHE A 133 3.80 4.03 -15.96
N ASP A 134 2.64 4.04 -16.62
CA ASP A 134 1.64 5.11 -16.53
C ASP A 134 0.98 5.18 -15.15
N HIS A 135 0.68 4.03 -14.54
CA HIS A 135 0.13 3.96 -13.19
C HIS A 135 1.12 4.47 -12.12
N CYS A 136 2.42 4.31 -12.38
CA CYS A 136 3.48 4.83 -11.53
C CYS A 136 3.89 6.28 -11.84
N LYS A 137 3.32 6.93 -12.87
CA LYS A 137 3.58 8.35 -13.15
C LYS A 137 3.02 9.21 -12.04
N LYS A 138 3.88 10.01 -11.43
CA LYS A 138 3.50 11.04 -10.47
C LYS A 138 3.72 12.41 -11.09
N GLU A 139 2.71 13.27 -10.97
CA GLU A 139 2.84 14.68 -11.32
C GLU A 139 3.89 15.32 -10.41
N VAL A 140 4.83 16.06 -11.00
CA VAL A 140 5.77 16.86 -10.21
C VAL A 140 5.00 18.08 -9.70
N PRO A 141 4.93 18.33 -8.37
CA PRO A 141 4.23 19.49 -7.83
C PRO A 141 4.73 20.78 -8.46
N LYS A 142 3.82 21.73 -8.69
CA LYS A 142 4.11 22.97 -9.41
C LYS A 142 5.23 23.79 -8.76
N GLU A 143 5.31 23.79 -7.43
CA GLU A 143 6.34 24.48 -6.64
C GLU A 143 7.74 23.90 -6.90
N VAL A 144 7.84 22.60 -7.14
CA VAL A 144 9.08 21.89 -7.47
C VAL A 144 9.52 22.24 -8.89
N TYR A 145 8.56 22.35 -9.81
CA TYR A 145 8.79 22.78 -11.18
C TYR A 145 9.26 24.26 -11.26
N GLU A 146 8.66 25.13 -10.47
CA GLU A 146 9.05 26.54 -10.35
C GLU A 146 10.44 26.70 -9.73
N TYR A 147 10.76 25.90 -8.70
CA TYR A 147 12.10 25.86 -8.12
C TYR A 147 13.15 25.31 -9.11
N PHE A 148 12.81 24.29 -9.90
CA PHE A 148 13.68 23.80 -10.97
C PHE A 148 13.96 24.88 -12.04
N ASN A 149 12.96 25.68 -12.41
CA ASN A 149 13.17 26.82 -13.31
C ASN A 149 14.11 27.88 -12.70
N LEU A 150 14.01 28.14 -11.39
CA LEU A 150 14.95 29.02 -10.68
C LEU A 150 16.39 28.47 -10.75
N VAL A 151 16.56 27.16 -10.60
CA VAL A 151 17.86 26.48 -10.73
C VAL A 151 18.39 26.55 -12.17
N LYS A 152 17.53 26.49 -13.18
CA LYS A 152 17.88 26.70 -14.59
C LYS A 152 18.33 28.14 -14.90
N ASP A 153 17.78 29.12 -14.18
CA ASP A 153 18.27 30.51 -14.25
C ASP A 153 19.64 30.65 -13.57
N ILE A 154 19.89 29.92 -12.48
CA ILE A 154 21.21 29.82 -11.84
C ILE A 154 22.21 29.13 -12.77
N GLU A 155 21.82 28.05 -13.47
CA GLU A 155 22.61 27.41 -14.52
C GLU A 155 23.02 28.42 -15.60
N THR A 156 22.04 29.18 -16.10
CA THR A 156 22.27 30.24 -17.09
C THR A 156 23.22 31.32 -16.56
N ALA A 157 23.10 31.69 -15.28
CA ALA A 157 23.98 32.67 -14.64
C ALA A 157 25.41 32.14 -14.48
N ILE A 158 25.58 30.87 -14.09
CA ILE A 158 26.88 30.21 -13.94
C ILE A 158 27.54 30.02 -15.31
N GLU A 159 26.81 29.58 -16.34
CA GLU A 159 27.34 29.44 -17.69
C GLU A 159 27.81 30.79 -18.26
N LYS A 160 27.03 31.86 -18.08
CA LYS A 160 27.45 33.22 -18.44
C LYS A 160 28.68 33.69 -17.66
N TRP A 161 28.80 33.33 -16.39
CA TRP A 161 29.96 33.63 -15.57
C TRP A 161 31.20 32.91 -16.12
N LEU A 162 31.12 31.61 -16.38
CA LEU A 162 32.23 30.81 -16.92
C LEU A 162 32.67 31.32 -18.30
N ASP A 163 31.72 31.71 -19.16
CA ASP A 163 32.01 32.32 -20.47
C ASP A 163 32.71 33.67 -20.33
N PHE A 164 32.28 34.50 -19.38
CA PHE A 164 32.94 35.76 -19.05
C PHE A 164 34.37 35.53 -18.58
N GLU A 165 34.60 34.59 -17.66
CA GLU A 165 35.94 34.29 -17.13
C GLU A 165 36.89 33.77 -18.21
N LYS A 166 36.38 32.89 -19.09
CA LYS A 166 37.11 32.38 -20.24
C LYS A 166 37.50 33.50 -21.22
N ALA A 167 36.58 34.44 -21.49
CA ALA A 167 36.83 35.58 -22.36
C ALA A 167 37.87 36.57 -21.80
N HIS A 168 38.04 36.61 -20.47
CA HIS A 168 38.95 37.53 -19.77
C HIS A 168 40.20 36.84 -19.19
N ASN A 169 40.45 35.56 -19.52
CA ASN A 169 41.60 34.78 -19.03
C ASN A 169 41.73 34.77 -17.49
N LEU A 170 40.61 34.74 -16.78
CA LEU A 170 40.58 34.66 -15.33
C LEU A 170 40.72 33.18 -14.91
N LEU A 171 41.76 32.86 -14.14
CA LEU A 171 41.96 31.52 -13.56
C LEU A 171 41.22 31.44 -12.23
N THR A 172 40.02 30.85 -12.24
CA THR A 172 39.21 30.70 -11.02
C THR A 172 39.45 29.38 -10.31
N ALA A 173 39.77 29.47 -9.02
CA ALA A 173 39.90 28.33 -8.10
C ALA A 173 38.57 27.54 -7.89
N ASN A 174 37.44 28.08 -8.33
CA ASN A 174 36.10 27.52 -8.09
C ASN A 174 35.46 26.86 -9.32
N LYS A 175 36.18 26.70 -10.43
CA LYS A 175 35.64 26.11 -11.67
C LYS A 175 35.06 24.71 -11.45
N GLY A 176 35.79 23.83 -10.76
CA GLY A 176 35.31 22.47 -10.48
C GLY A 176 34.10 22.41 -9.53
N TYR A 177 33.93 23.41 -8.66
CA TYR A 177 32.76 23.49 -7.78
C TYR A 177 31.52 23.94 -8.54
N LEU A 178 31.65 24.94 -9.41
CA LEU A 178 30.56 25.42 -10.28
C LEU A 178 30.14 24.37 -11.32
N GLU A 179 31.09 23.64 -11.90
CA GLU A 179 30.80 22.52 -12.82
C GLU A 179 30.03 21.37 -12.13
N ASN A 180 30.33 21.10 -10.85
CA ASN A 180 29.63 20.08 -10.08
C ASN A 180 28.18 20.52 -9.73
N ILE A 181 27.99 21.79 -9.36
CA ILE A 181 26.64 22.37 -9.16
C ILE A 181 25.82 22.28 -10.46
N LEU A 182 26.44 22.56 -11.62
CA LEU A 182 25.79 22.43 -12.94
C LEU A 182 25.38 20.97 -13.25
N GLN A 183 26.23 19.98 -12.96
CA GLN A 183 25.89 18.57 -13.20
C GLN A 183 24.68 18.11 -12.37
N ILE A 184 24.58 18.57 -11.12
CA ILE A 184 23.45 18.27 -10.24
C ILE A 184 22.17 18.98 -10.71
N ALA A 185 22.28 20.24 -11.12
CA ALA A 185 21.17 21.06 -11.61
C ALA A 185 20.57 20.56 -12.94
N LYS A 186 21.41 19.99 -13.82
CA LYS A 186 21.02 19.51 -15.17
C LYS A 186 20.14 18.26 -15.17
N ASN A 187 19.98 17.58 -14.04
CA ASN A 187 19.18 16.35 -13.97
C ASN A 187 17.85 16.58 -13.21
N PRO A 188 16.75 16.91 -13.91
CA PRO A 188 15.43 17.11 -13.29
C PRO A 188 14.95 15.89 -12.49
N TYR A 189 15.38 14.67 -12.88
CA TYR A 189 15.07 13.44 -12.15
C TYR A 189 15.77 13.39 -10.80
N TRP A 190 17.02 13.82 -10.71
CA TRP A 190 17.77 13.86 -9.45
C TRP A 190 17.19 14.88 -8.48
N PHE A 191 16.73 16.02 -8.99
CA PHE A 191 16.08 17.06 -8.19
C PHE A 191 14.72 16.60 -7.62
N ALA A 192 13.86 16.05 -8.48
CA ALA A 192 12.57 15.52 -8.04
C ALA A 192 12.74 14.38 -7.02
N ASP A 193 13.65 13.45 -7.25
CA ASP A 193 13.85 12.30 -6.35
C ASP A 193 14.40 12.72 -4.98
N ASN A 194 15.31 13.70 -4.92
CA ASN A 194 15.79 14.27 -3.65
C ASN A 194 14.73 15.12 -2.92
N TRP A 195 13.92 15.88 -3.64
CA TRP A 195 12.81 16.64 -3.05
C TRP A 195 11.78 15.69 -2.42
N PHE A 196 11.35 14.67 -3.17
CA PHE A 196 10.44 13.65 -2.63
C PHE A 196 11.07 12.92 -1.44
N PHE A 197 12.37 12.60 -1.48
CA PHE A 197 13.05 11.95 -0.35
C PHE A 197 13.09 12.84 0.91
N GLN A 198 13.35 14.15 0.77
CA GLN A 198 13.35 15.07 1.91
C GLN A 198 11.94 15.30 2.47
N HIS A 199 10.93 15.46 1.61
CA HIS A 199 9.55 15.67 2.06
C HIS A 199 8.88 14.40 2.58
N GLU A 200 9.17 13.21 2.01
CA GLU A 200 8.76 11.92 2.60
C GLU A 200 9.40 11.73 3.99
N ARG A 201 10.66 12.14 4.18
CA ARG A 201 11.30 12.14 5.50
C ARG A 201 10.66 13.12 6.48
N ILE A 202 10.31 14.33 6.03
CA ILE A 202 9.64 15.33 6.89
C ILE A 202 8.24 14.82 7.28
N ALA A 203 7.45 14.34 6.32
CA ALA A 203 6.12 13.78 6.58
C ALA A 203 6.18 12.51 7.44
N TYR A 204 7.21 11.67 7.25
CA TYR A 204 7.43 10.50 8.11
C TYR A 204 7.85 10.90 9.53
N ALA A 205 8.72 11.91 9.67
CA ALA A 205 9.11 12.44 10.97
C ALA A 205 7.91 13.04 11.71
N GLU A 206 7.08 13.83 11.03
CA GLU A 206 5.84 14.38 11.58
C GLU A 206 4.89 13.25 12.01
N LYS A 207 4.66 12.25 11.16
CA LYS A 207 3.81 11.09 11.48
C LYS A 207 4.35 10.25 12.64
N HIS A 208 5.67 10.10 12.72
CA HIS A 208 6.34 9.39 13.80
C HIS A 208 6.18 10.14 15.13
N ASP A 209 6.33 11.47 15.13
CA ASP A 209 6.13 12.31 16.31
C ASP A 209 4.68 12.28 16.79
N TYR A 210 3.71 12.30 15.86
CA TYR A 210 2.29 12.08 16.19
C TYR A 210 2.04 10.70 16.81
N MET A 211 2.70 9.66 16.30
CA MET A 211 2.56 8.30 16.81
C MET A 211 3.16 8.17 18.22
N LEU A 212 4.32 8.75 18.47
CA LEU A 212 4.93 8.81 19.80
C LEU A 212 4.04 9.56 20.79
N ALA A 213 3.49 10.71 20.41
CA ALA A 213 2.57 11.48 21.26
C ALA A 213 1.29 10.69 21.58
N ALA A 214 0.74 9.94 20.62
CA ALA A 214 -0.41 9.07 20.84
C ALA A 214 -0.10 7.92 21.81
N MET A 215 1.08 7.30 21.68
CA MET A 215 1.54 6.25 22.59
C MET A 215 1.72 6.77 24.02
N GLU A 216 2.36 7.93 24.20
CA GLU A 216 2.51 8.56 25.52
C GLU A 216 1.16 8.86 26.18
N MET A 217 0.19 9.36 25.41
CA MET A 217 -1.16 9.63 25.91
C MET A 217 -1.86 8.34 26.35
N GLN A 218 -1.72 7.26 25.58
CA GLN A 218 -2.26 5.95 25.93
C GLN A 218 -1.59 5.40 27.20
N THR A 219 -0.27 5.50 27.32
CA THR A 219 0.46 5.09 28.53
C THR A 219 -0.02 5.85 29.76
N ARG A 220 -0.20 7.17 29.68
CA ARG A 220 -0.73 7.98 30.79
C ARG A 220 -2.14 7.57 31.18
N ARG A 221 -3.00 7.27 30.20
CA ARG A 221 -4.35 6.78 30.46
C ARG A 221 -4.33 5.43 31.17
N THR A 222 -3.53 4.48 30.69
CA THR A 222 -3.39 3.16 31.33
C THR A 222 -2.82 3.28 32.75
N GLN A 223 -1.86 4.17 32.97
CA GLN A 223 -1.34 4.45 34.32
C GLN A 223 -2.41 5.05 35.25
N ALA A 224 -3.22 5.98 34.74
CA ALA A 224 -4.31 6.58 35.51
C ALA A 224 -5.40 5.55 35.85
N GLU A 225 -5.79 4.70 34.89
CA GLU A 225 -6.75 3.60 35.10
C GLU A 225 -6.22 2.58 36.12
N HIS A 226 -4.93 2.22 36.03
CA HIS A 226 -4.29 1.33 36.98
C HIS A 226 -4.23 1.96 38.39
N GLN A 227 -3.85 3.23 38.50
CA GLN A 227 -3.81 3.95 39.78
C GLN A 227 -5.21 4.07 40.39
N ALA A 228 -6.23 4.37 39.60
CA ALA A 228 -7.61 4.43 40.07
C ALA A 228 -8.06 3.08 40.63
N ARG A 229 -7.80 1.98 39.90
CA ARG A 229 -8.10 0.63 40.36
C ARG A 229 -7.34 0.25 41.64
N MET A 230 -6.07 0.64 41.75
CA MET A 230 -5.29 0.40 42.97
C MET A 230 -5.84 1.19 44.16
N ASN A 231 -6.31 2.42 43.95
CA ASN A 231 -6.96 3.21 45.00
C ASN A 231 -8.29 2.58 45.42
N GLU A 232 -9.13 2.14 44.47
CA GLU A 232 -10.38 1.43 44.78
C GLU A 232 -10.13 0.14 45.59
N LEU A 233 -9.12 -0.64 45.21
CA LEU A 233 -8.73 -1.85 45.95
C LEU A 233 -8.22 -1.52 47.36
N ALA A 234 -7.46 -0.42 47.51
CA ALA A 234 -7.00 0.03 48.82
C ALA A 234 -8.17 0.45 49.71
N GLU A 235 -9.13 1.22 49.17
CA GLU A 235 -10.33 1.64 49.89
C GLU A 235 -11.23 0.45 50.29
N GLN A 236 -11.43 -0.53 49.39
CA GLN A 236 -12.16 -1.76 49.69
C GLN A 236 -11.47 -2.55 50.82
N TYR A 237 -10.15 -2.68 50.74
CA TYR A 237 -9.39 -3.40 51.76
C TYR A 237 -9.39 -2.68 53.11
N GLU A 238 -9.35 -1.34 53.14
CA GLU A 238 -9.48 -0.54 54.35
C GLU A 238 -10.84 -0.77 55.04
N GLN A 239 -11.91 -0.91 54.25
CA GLN A 239 -13.25 -1.22 54.76
C GLN A 239 -13.37 -2.66 55.29
N GLU A 240 -12.73 -3.62 54.62
CA GLU A 240 -12.79 -5.05 54.98
C GLU A 240 -11.84 -5.43 56.12
N HIS A 241 -10.72 -4.72 56.27
CA HIS A 241 -9.64 -5.03 57.22
C HIS A 241 -9.11 -3.77 57.95
N PRO A 242 -9.95 -3.07 58.73
CA PRO A 242 -9.62 -1.78 59.34
C PRO A 242 -8.45 -1.83 60.35
N ASP A 243 -8.25 -2.98 61.01
CA ASP A 243 -7.23 -3.13 62.06
C ASP A 243 -5.81 -3.41 61.51
N ASP A 244 -5.68 -3.83 60.24
CA ASP A 244 -4.40 -4.22 59.61
C ASP A 244 -3.92 -3.24 58.50
N TYR A 245 -4.78 -2.29 58.10
CA TYR A 245 -4.55 -1.39 56.97
C TYR A 245 -3.25 -0.57 57.08
N TYR A 246 -2.95 -0.04 58.27
CA TYR A 246 -1.80 0.83 58.50
C TYR A 246 -0.44 0.12 58.37
N VAL A 247 -0.38 -1.20 58.62
CA VAL A 247 0.86 -1.99 58.51
C VAL A 247 1.17 -2.30 57.04
N MET A 248 0.13 -2.61 56.26
CA MET A 248 0.27 -2.92 54.83
C MET A 248 0.46 -1.68 53.95
N TYR A 249 -0.20 -0.56 54.26
CA TYR A 249 0.00 0.70 53.54
C TYR A 249 1.45 1.18 53.59
N ASN A 250 2.11 1.05 54.74
CA ASN A 250 3.53 1.41 54.90
C ASN A 250 4.47 0.46 54.14
N LYS A 251 4.14 -0.83 54.05
CA LYS A 251 4.89 -1.80 53.23
C LYS A 251 4.75 -1.49 51.75
N TYR A 252 3.55 -1.14 51.29
CA TYR A 252 3.27 -0.80 49.89
C TYR A 252 3.91 0.52 49.45
N GLN A 253 3.90 1.56 50.30
CA GLN A 253 4.61 2.81 50.01
C GLN A 253 6.12 2.59 49.85
N LYS A 254 6.70 1.69 50.65
CA LYS A 254 8.11 1.30 50.53
C LYS A 254 8.42 0.57 49.22
N GLU A 255 7.61 -0.44 48.86
CA GLU A 255 7.77 -1.18 47.59
C GLU A 255 7.58 -0.27 46.35
N ARG A 256 6.68 0.71 46.44
CA ARG A 256 6.46 1.72 45.39
C ARG A 256 7.66 2.68 45.26
N GLN A 257 8.28 3.07 46.37
CA GLN A 257 9.49 3.89 46.37
C GLN A 257 10.67 3.11 45.76
N ASP A 258 10.81 1.82 46.05
CA ASP A 258 11.86 0.95 45.51
C ASP A 258 11.69 0.70 43.99
N CYS A 259 10.46 0.59 43.50
CA CYS A 259 10.17 0.49 42.06
C CYS A 259 10.48 1.80 41.31
N LEU A 260 10.13 2.96 41.89
CA LEU A 260 10.42 4.28 41.29
C LEU A 260 11.92 4.62 41.24
N HIS A 261 12.73 4.05 42.15
CA HIS A 261 14.19 4.25 42.19
C HIS A 261 14.98 3.11 41.53
N GLY A 262 14.30 2.19 40.83
CA GLY A 262 14.93 1.18 39.97
C GLY A 262 15.72 0.08 40.70
N THR A 263 15.44 -0.18 41.98
CA THR A 263 16.19 -1.17 42.78
C THR A 263 15.60 -2.58 42.78
N VAL A 264 14.44 -2.81 42.17
CA VAL A 264 13.85 -4.15 42.07
C VAL A 264 14.15 -4.76 40.70
N LYS A 265 15.06 -5.73 40.66
CA LYS A 265 15.24 -6.62 39.49
C LYS A 265 14.04 -7.57 39.43
N MET A 266 13.22 -7.44 38.40
CA MET A 266 12.20 -8.46 38.08
C MET A 266 12.91 -9.77 37.73
N GLN A 267 12.56 -10.84 38.45
CA GLN A 267 12.85 -12.23 38.09
C GLN A 267 11.69 -12.79 37.29
#